data_AF-A0A2D6HHN7-F1
#
_entry.id   AF-A0A2D6HHN7-F1
#
_cell.length_a   1.000
_cell.length_b   1.000
_cell.length_c   1.000
_cell.angle_alpha   90.00
_cell.angle_beta   90.00
_cell.angle_gamma   90.00
#
_symmetry.space_group_name_H-M   'P 1'
#
loop_
_entity.id
_entity.type
_entity.pdbx_description
1 polymer ?
#
loop_
_entity_poly.entity_id
_entity_poly.type
_entity_poly.pdbx_seq_one_letter_code
_entity_poly.pdbx_strand_id
1 'polypeptide(L)'
;MGRLGLRTVIGIAVCALASRAAGALPQVDHAALARDLLARDGLTSEDREPTDYLAYIRERSLTASLGAFHVSISRAALEEKRAARDFRDACVSLVEVQERWLAWTGTDAELDPAQDDLETLRSWVSKWNLRTLRKASAEGHSLASALLGVNAEMGAVLERLGAKSGESGGNPVKVVLAPSRGEFVGLCSLAGLSRPSLRSHLWVKGIEKWTWFFVEDVRFVAFEYATQSASTGDYSRGNRIDSRNPTGLRQHISQLAVNEMLRIRYGDDVPAAFVSGIAMNLVIDLFGEVNTRIEGDLRGRMTQAREMFIPGGNPTGGVLPKISAESRWRVDQGKFHFVRVLRQVQKAGGKRKRGVDKVRTFLLQSDNGKLAYALRAPVLGPSAVATVTPPAWAEADRLEFIRAYKSAFLHWLREHGTDDDGDAQAAFARLLSALEEAGGEVSFEKTVEAIYGVPLSEAELGEACLEGRFLRWLSKQRG
;
A
#
# COMPACT_ATOMS: atom_id res chain seq x y z
N MET A 1 36.70 -0.15 -4.73
CA MET A 1 36.63 -1.63 -4.74
C MET A 1 35.31 -2.03 -4.12
N GLY A 2 34.40 -2.54 -4.96
CA GLY A 2 32.97 -2.66 -4.66
C GLY A 2 32.65 -3.72 -3.61
N ARG A 3 31.83 -3.35 -2.64
CA ARG A 3 31.09 -4.30 -1.81
C ARG A 3 29.78 -4.63 -2.53
N LEU A 4 29.84 -5.57 -3.47
CA LEU A 4 28.66 -6.37 -3.83
C LEU A 4 28.39 -7.32 -2.66
N GLY A 5 27.71 -6.79 -1.64
CA GLY A 5 27.17 -7.58 -0.55
C GLY A 5 25.98 -8.38 -1.06
N LEU A 6 26.17 -9.70 -1.12
CA LEU A 6 25.15 -10.71 -1.39
C LEU A 6 24.04 -10.62 -0.31
N ARG A 7 23.08 -9.70 -0.47
CA ARG A 7 21.87 -9.61 0.36
C ARG A 7 20.65 -10.01 -0.48
N THR A 8 20.61 -11.27 -0.89
CA THR A 8 19.36 -11.90 -1.36
C THR A 8 18.62 -12.44 -0.14
N VAL A 9 18.02 -11.55 0.65
CA VAL A 9 16.97 -11.94 1.60
C VAL A 9 15.67 -11.88 0.83
N ILE A 10 15.15 -13.03 0.45
CA ILE A 10 13.78 -13.20 -0.06
C ILE A 10 12.83 -12.94 1.12
N GLY A 11 12.60 -11.67 1.40
CA GLY A 11 11.59 -11.21 2.35
C GLY A 11 10.21 -11.23 1.69
N ILE A 12 9.63 -12.42 1.50
CA ILE A 12 8.23 -12.51 1.06
C ILE A 12 7.32 -12.23 2.26
N ALA A 13 6.83 -11.00 2.35
CA ALA A 13 5.63 -10.69 3.10
C ALA A 13 4.43 -11.33 2.38
N VAL A 14 4.22 -12.64 2.58
CA VAL A 14 3.04 -13.36 2.12
C VAL A 14 1.87 -12.93 3.00
N CYS A 15 0.93 -12.15 2.47
CA CYS A 15 -0.38 -11.98 3.10
C CYS A 15 -1.24 -13.25 2.92
N ALA A 16 -0.83 -14.35 3.55
CA ALA A 16 -1.62 -15.58 3.64
C ALA A 16 -2.52 -15.52 4.88
N LEU A 17 -3.57 -14.69 4.83
CA LEU A 17 -4.73 -14.91 5.71
C LEU A 17 -5.63 -15.95 5.05
N ALA A 18 -5.38 -17.21 5.39
CA ALA A 18 -6.24 -18.33 5.05
C ALA A 18 -7.64 -18.11 5.64
N SER A 19 -8.56 -17.62 4.80
CA SER A 19 -9.99 -17.72 5.05
C SER A 19 -10.36 -19.22 5.15
N ARG A 20 -10.49 -19.75 6.37
CA ARG A 20 -11.20 -21.01 6.65
C ARG A 20 -12.68 -20.82 6.33
N ALA A 21 -13.03 -20.90 5.05
CA ALA A 21 -14.37 -21.26 4.62
C ALA A 21 -14.33 -22.75 4.26
N ALA A 22 -15.11 -23.55 4.98
CA ALA A 22 -15.22 -24.99 4.80
C ALA A 22 -15.94 -25.27 3.46
N GLY A 23 -15.13 -25.50 2.44
CA GLY A 23 -15.51 -25.92 1.10
C GLY A 23 -14.23 -26.11 0.29
N ALA A 24 -14.08 -27.23 -0.40
CA ALA A 24 -12.96 -27.41 -1.32
C ALA A 24 -13.14 -26.42 -2.48
N LEU A 25 -12.51 -25.25 -2.38
CA LEU A 25 -12.38 -24.35 -3.51
C LEU A 25 -11.71 -25.12 -4.66
N PRO A 26 -12.20 -25.03 -5.91
CA PRO A 26 -11.55 -25.65 -7.05
C PRO A 26 -10.11 -25.15 -7.12
N GLN A 27 -9.20 -26.09 -7.34
CA GLN A 27 -7.78 -25.80 -7.45
C GLN A 27 -7.53 -24.98 -8.72
N VAL A 28 -6.81 -23.87 -8.58
CA VAL A 28 -6.44 -23.02 -9.71
C VAL A 28 -5.51 -23.81 -10.63
N ASP A 29 -5.87 -23.98 -11.90
CA ASP A 29 -4.95 -24.53 -12.91
C ASP A 29 -3.99 -23.43 -13.39
N HIS A 30 -2.92 -23.24 -12.61
CA HIS A 30 -1.90 -22.24 -12.89
C HIS A 30 -1.20 -22.46 -14.23
N ALA A 31 -0.97 -23.72 -14.63
CA ALA A 31 -0.28 -24.00 -15.88
C ALA A 31 -1.13 -23.60 -17.09
N ALA A 32 -2.43 -23.90 -17.07
CA ALA A 32 -3.36 -23.45 -18.09
C ALA A 32 -3.42 -21.91 -18.18
N LEU A 33 -3.56 -21.22 -17.04
CA LEU A 33 -3.65 -19.75 -17.01
C LEU A 33 -2.38 -19.06 -17.54
N ALA A 34 -1.21 -19.61 -17.24
CA ALA A 34 0.05 -19.08 -17.77
C ALA A 34 0.12 -19.25 -19.30
N ARG A 35 -0.26 -20.41 -19.83
CA ARG A 35 -0.29 -20.66 -21.28
C ARG A 35 -1.34 -19.83 -21.99
N ASP A 36 -2.51 -19.63 -21.39
CA ASP A 36 -3.55 -18.75 -21.92
C ASP A 36 -3.05 -17.30 -22.05
N LEU A 37 -2.27 -16.82 -21.06
CA LEU A 37 -1.66 -15.50 -21.13
C LEU A 37 -0.63 -15.40 -22.27
N LEU A 38 0.27 -16.39 -22.38
CA LEU A 38 1.24 -16.46 -23.48
C LEU A 38 0.56 -16.48 -24.85
N ALA A 39 -0.50 -17.27 -24.99
CA ALA A 39 -1.27 -17.38 -26.22
C ALA A 39 -1.97 -16.07 -26.61
N ARG A 40 -2.49 -15.31 -25.64
CA ARG A 40 -3.07 -13.97 -25.89
C ARG A 40 -2.03 -12.98 -26.39
N ASP A 41 -0.79 -13.15 -25.99
CA ASP A 41 0.35 -12.36 -26.47
C ASP A 41 0.94 -12.95 -27.76
N GLY A 42 0.32 -13.96 -28.37
CA GLY A 42 0.76 -14.55 -29.63
C GLY A 42 2.01 -15.43 -29.50
N LEU A 43 2.35 -15.89 -28.29
CA LEU A 43 3.35 -16.94 -28.08
C LEU A 43 2.64 -18.31 -28.09
N THR A 44 3.09 -19.18 -28.96
CA THR A 44 2.55 -20.53 -29.18
C THR A 44 3.29 -21.57 -28.33
N SER A 45 2.81 -22.81 -28.31
CA SER A 45 3.50 -23.93 -27.66
C SER A 45 4.83 -24.31 -28.30
N GLU A 46 5.10 -23.83 -29.53
CA GLU A 46 6.38 -24.01 -30.23
C GLU A 46 7.41 -22.96 -29.80
N ASP A 47 6.95 -21.80 -29.32
CA ASP A 47 7.82 -20.79 -28.72
C ASP A 47 8.32 -21.28 -27.37
N ARG A 48 9.63 -21.19 -27.14
CA ARG A 48 10.22 -21.55 -25.85
C ARG A 48 9.60 -20.66 -24.77
N GLU A 49 9.00 -21.27 -23.75
CA GLU A 49 8.47 -20.55 -22.58
C GLU A 49 9.52 -19.53 -22.10
N PRO A 50 9.12 -18.28 -21.79
CA PRO A 50 10.08 -17.24 -21.48
C PRO A 50 10.90 -17.64 -20.25
N THR A 51 12.21 -17.85 -20.47
CA THR A 51 13.16 -18.15 -19.40
C THR A 51 13.46 -16.91 -18.55
N ASP A 52 13.31 -15.72 -19.14
CA ASP A 52 13.37 -14.43 -18.44
C ASP A 52 11.98 -13.78 -18.38
N TYR A 53 11.31 -13.98 -17.24
CA TYR A 53 10.00 -13.40 -16.96
C TYR A 53 9.99 -11.87 -17.04
N LEU A 54 11.04 -11.18 -16.58
CA LEU A 54 11.05 -9.72 -16.56
C LEU A 54 11.38 -9.13 -17.93
N ALA A 55 12.18 -9.80 -18.75
CA ALA A 55 12.33 -9.44 -20.17
C ALA A 55 10.98 -9.53 -20.90
N TYR A 56 10.23 -10.62 -20.71
CA TYR A 56 8.90 -10.78 -21.30
C TYR A 56 7.95 -9.63 -20.92
N ILE A 57 7.89 -9.24 -19.63
CA ILE A 57 7.06 -8.11 -19.21
C ILE A 57 7.50 -6.80 -19.88
N ARG A 58 8.80 -6.53 -19.97
CA ARG A 58 9.31 -5.30 -20.60
C ARG A 58 8.98 -5.20 -22.08
N GLU A 59 9.06 -6.32 -22.81
CA GLU A 59 8.75 -6.37 -24.25
C GLU A 59 7.26 -6.17 -24.54
N ARG A 60 6.39 -6.65 -23.63
CA ARG A 60 4.93 -6.63 -23.81
C ARG A 60 4.22 -5.49 -23.10
N SER A 61 4.96 -4.59 -22.47
CA SER A 61 4.41 -3.45 -21.73
C SER A 61 4.81 -2.12 -22.34
N LEU A 62 4.02 -1.09 -22.02
CA LEU A 62 4.43 0.30 -22.07
C LEU A 62 4.87 0.70 -20.66
N THR A 63 6.07 1.27 -20.51
CA THR A 63 6.61 1.73 -19.22
C THR A 63 6.75 3.25 -19.19
N ALA A 64 6.26 3.87 -18.12
CA ALA A 64 6.46 5.28 -17.81
C ALA A 64 7.52 5.42 -16.72
N SER A 65 8.60 6.16 -17.00
CA SER A 65 9.58 6.58 -15.98
C SER A 65 9.16 7.94 -15.44
N LEU A 66 8.92 8.01 -14.14
CA LEU A 66 8.33 9.14 -13.43
C LEU A 66 9.16 9.47 -12.18
N GLY A 67 10.45 9.80 -12.35
CA GLY A 67 11.37 9.99 -11.22
C GLY A 67 11.59 8.69 -10.45
N ALA A 68 11.10 8.62 -9.20
CA ALA A 68 11.26 7.47 -8.32
C ALA A 68 10.48 6.22 -8.76
N PHE A 69 9.59 6.33 -9.75
CA PHE A 69 8.68 5.25 -10.16
C PHE A 69 8.85 4.87 -11.63
N HIS A 70 8.96 3.57 -11.90
CA HIS A 70 8.81 2.96 -13.21
C HIS A 70 7.50 2.20 -13.25
N VAL A 71 6.52 2.69 -14.02
CA VAL A 71 5.16 2.14 -14.03
C VAL A 71 4.87 1.53 -15.39
N SER A 72 4.62 0.24 -15.41
CA SER A 72 4.33 -0.54 -16.63
C SER A 72 2.86 -0.95 -16.69
N ILE A 73 2.30 -1.00 -17.89
CA ILE A 73 1.00 -1.59 -18.20
C ILE A 73 1.11 -2.40 -19.48
N SER A 74 0.40 -3.53 -19.58
CA SER A 74 0.42 -4.33 -20.81
C SER A 74 -0.09 -3.54 -22.01
N ARG A 75 0.56 -3.74 -23.16
CA ARG A 75 0.15 -3.12 -24.43
C ARG A 75 -1.26 -3.54 -24.81
N ALA A 76 -1.63 -4.80 -24.53
CA ALA A 76 -2.98 -5.32 -24.74
C ALA A 76 -4.04 -4.55 -23.92
N ALA A 77 -3.76 -4.20 -22.66
CA ALA A 77 -4.70 -3.43 -21.87
C ALA A 77 -4.91 -2.00 -22.39
N LEU A 78 -3.92 -1.42 -23.10
CA LEU A 78 -4.08 -0.11 -23.76
C LEU A 78 -5.03 -0.14 -24.97
N GLU A 79 -5.60 -1.31 -25.31
CA GLU A 79 -6.76 -1.36 -26.19
C GLU A 79 -8.04 -0.88 -25.51
N GLU A 80 -8.11 -0.88 -24.18
CA GLU A 80 -9.28 -0.43 -23.45
C GLU A 80 -9.16 1.03 -23.00
N LYS A 81 -10.14 1.87 -23.41
CA LYS A 81 -10.21 3.29 -23.01
C LYS A 81 -10.12 3.48 -21.49
N ARG A 82 -10.74 2.57 -20.72
CA ARG A 82 -10.75 2.64 -19.26
C ARG A 82 -9.37 2.33 -18.67
N ALA A 83 -8.72 1.27 -19.11
CA ALA A 83 -7.37 0.91 -18.64
C ALA A 83 -6.35 2.01 -18.94
N ALA A 84 -6.41 2.62 -20.13
CA ALA A 84 -5.58 3.77 -20.48
C ALA A 84 -5.79 4.99 -19.56
N ARG A 85 -7.05 5.30 -19.21
CA ARG A 85 -7.38 6.37 -18.26
C ARG A 85 -6.87 6.04 -16.86
N ASP A 86 -7.13 4.83 -16.38
CA ASP A 86 -6.75 4.43 -15.02
C ASP A 86 -5.22 4.32 -14.88
N PHE A 87 -4.50 3.94 -15.95
CA PHE A 87 -3.04 4.01 -16.03
C PHE A 87 -2.53 5.43 -15.85
N ARG A 88 -3.05 6.38 -16.64
CA ARG A 88 -2.71 7.80 -16.50
C ARG A 88 -3.00 8.31 -15.09
N ASP A 89 -4.19 8.04 -14.56
CA ASP A 89 -4.61 8.54 -13.25
C ASP A 89 -3.73 7.95 -12.12
N ALA A 90 -3.29 6.70 -12.26
CA ALA A 90 -2.30 6.10 -11.38
C ALA A 90 -0.94 6.80 -11.49
N CYS A 91 -0.44 7.03 -12.70
CA CYS A 91 0.82 7.77 -12.92
C CYS A 91 0.78 9.18 -12.32
N VAL A 92 -0.32 9.94 -12.52
CA VAL A 92 -0.52 11.25 -11.90
C VAL A 92 -0.40 11.16 -10.39
N SER A 93 -1.11 10.20 -9.76
CA SER A 93 -1.06 10.05 -8.30
C SER A 93 0.33 9.69 -7.76
N LEU A 94 1.18 9.03 -8.55
CA LEU A 94 2.55 8.71 -8.16
C LEU A 94 3.49 9.91 -8.28
N VAL A 95 3.20 10.87 -9.18
CA VAL A 95 3.89 12.17 -9.21
C VAL A 95 3.49 13.00 -7.98
N GLU A 96 2.20 13.06 -7.66
CA GLU A 96 1.69 13.77 -6.46
C GLU A 96 2.25 13.19 -5.15
N VAL A 97 2.48 11.87 -5.10
CA VAL A 97 3.19 11.21 -3.99
C VAL A 97 4.61 11.73 -3.82
N GLN A 98 5.37 11.90 -4.91
CA GLN A 98 6.75 12.43 -4.84
C GLN A 98 6.74 13.87 -4.36
N GLU A 99 5.81 14.69 -4.85
CA GLU A 99 5.62 16.07 -4.41
C GLU A 99 5.37 16.14 -2.90
N ARG A 100 4.45 15.30 -2.39
CA ARG A 100 4.16 15.28 -0.95
C ARG A 100 5.32 14.72 -0.13
N TRP A 101 6.04 13.73 -0.64
CA TRP A 101 7.23 13.20 0.02
C TRP A 101 8.33 14.26 0.13
N LEU A 102 8.62 14.98 -0.95
CA LEU A 102 9.57 16.07 -0.94
C LEU A 102 9.17 17.16 0.05
N ALA A 103 7.89 17.51 0.12
CA ALA A 103 7.42 18.48 1.12
C ALA A 103 7.67 18.03 2.59
N TRP A 104 7.91 16.74 2.84
CA TRP A 104 8.24 16.23 4.18
C TRP A 104 9.73 16.10 4.43
N THR A 105 10.57 15.98 3.39
CA THR A 105 11.99 15.65 3.52
C THR A 105 12.94 16.68 2.95
N GLY A 106 12.47 17.52 2.03
CA GLY A 106 13.28 18.49 1.32
C GLY A 106 13.59 19.73 2.15
N THR A 107 14.75 20.33 1.90
CA THR A 107 15.07 21.68 2.37
C THR A 107 14.49 22.74 1.42
N ASP A 108 14.25 23.96 1.89
CA ASP A 108 13.70 25.06 1.06
C ASP A 108 14.50 25.24 -0.26
N ALA A 109 15.83 25.11 -0.20
CA ALA A 109 16.70 25.24 -1.38
C ALA A 109 16.54 24.10 -2.42
N GLU A 110 16.08 22.92 -1.99
CA GLU A 110 15.87 21.76 -2.86
C GLU A 110 14.43 21.65 -3.37
N LEU A 111 13.49 22.24 -2.64
CA LEU A 111 12.05 22.15 -2.88
C LEU A 111 11.64 22.89 -4.15
N ASP A 112 11.99 24.17 -4.28
CA ASP A 112 11.55 25.01 -5.40
C ASP A 112 11.81 24.39 -6.80
N PRO A 113 13.05 24.03 -7.17
CA PRO A 113 13.30 23.46 -8.50
C PRO A 113 12.67 22.08 -8.68
N ALA A 114 12.50 21.31 -7.59
CA ALA A 114 11.87 19.99 -7.66
C ALA A 114 10.34 20.08 -7.82
N GLN A 115 9.73 21.10 -7.22
CA GLN A 115 8.30 21.35 -7.34
C GLN A 115 7.94 21.75 -8.78
N ASP A 116 8.71 22.63 -9.40
CA ASP A 116 8.52 23.01 -10.81
C ASP A 116 8.66 21.81 -11.75
N ASP A 117 9.66 20.95 -11.50
CA ASP A 117 9.89 19.71 -12.23
C ASP A 117 8.71 18.74 -12.10
N LEU A 118 8.21 18.54 -10.87
CA LEU A 118 7.08 17.65 -10.61
C LEU A 118 5.76 18.21 -11.17
N GLU A 119 5.54 19.52 -11.12
CA GLU A 119 4.38 20.15 -11.75
C GLU A 119 4.41 19.96 -13.26
N THR A 120 5.57 20.18 -13.87
CA THR A 120 5.80 19.97 -15.30
C THR A 120 5.53 18.52 -15.69
N LEU A 121 6.07 17.56 -14.93
CA LEU A 121 5.85 16.14 -15.12
C LEU A 121 4.36 15.77 -14.98
N ARG A 122 3.70 16.25 -13.92
CA ARG A 122 2.27 16.00 -13.67
C ARG A 122 1.40 16.55 -14.80
N SER A 123 1.68 17.76 -15.27
CA SER A 123 0.98 18.40 -16.39
C SER A 123 1.13 17.57 -17.68
N TRP A 124 2.33 17.05 -17.95
CA TRP A 124 2.56 16.16 -19.09
C TRP A 124 1.80 14.84 -19.00
N VAL A 125 1.86 14.14 -17.86
CA VAL A 125 1.13 12.88 -17.65
C VAL A 125 -0.38 13.12 -17.78
N SER A 126 -0.92 14.21 -17.24
CA SER A 126 -2.36 14.51 -17.27
C SER A 126 -2.94 14.61 -18.69
N LYS A 127 -2.10 14.97 -19.68
CA LYS A 127 -2.48 15.11 -21.10
C LYS A 127 -2.56 13.77 -21.83
N TRP A 128 -2.09 12.68 -21.23
CA TRP A 128 -2.15 11.36 -21.85
C TRP A 128 -3.59 10.93 -22.07
N ASN A 129 -3.82 10.30 -23.22
CA ASN A 129 -5.09 9.72 -23.60
C ASN A 129 -4.87 8.42 -24.37
N LEU A 130 -5.95 7.69 -24.67
CA LEU A 130 -5.88 6.41 -25.36
C LEU A 130 -5.06 6.48 -26.66
N ARG A 131 -5.25 7.54 -27.46
CA ARG A 131 -4.56 7.69 -28.75
C ARG A 131 -3.06 7.89 -28.55
N THR A 132 -2.64 8.71 -27.59
CA THR A 132 -1.22 8.96 -27.33
C THR A 132 -0.54 7.71 -26.77
N LEU A 133 -1.19 7.00 -25.86
CA LEU A 133 -0.65 5.78 -25.25
C LEU A 133 -0.55 4.61 -26.24
N ARG A 134 -1.53 4.42 -27.12
CA ARG A 134 -1.45 3.41 -28.18
C ARG A 134 -0.40 3.73 -29.22
N LYS A 135 -0.30 5.01 -29.63
CA LYS A 135 0.78 5.45 -30.54
C LYS A 135 2.14 5.11 -29.94
N ALA A 136 2.32 5.42 -28.64
CA ALA A 136 3.54 5.07 -27.92
C ALA A 136 3.78 3.55 -27.94
N SER A 137 2.77 2.74 -27.62
CA SER A 137 2.89 1.28 -27.64
C SER A 137 3.24 0.68 -29.01
N ALA A 138 2.77 1.28 -30.11
CA ALA A 138 2.88 0.73 -31.47
C ALA A 138 4.26 0.97 -32.10
N GLU A 139 4.93 2.06 -31.77
CA GLU A 139 6.25 2.43 -32.32
C GLU A 139 7.40 1.61 -31.69
N GLY A 140 7.08 0.59 -30.90
CA GLY A 140 8.04 -0.42 -30.44
C GLY A 140 8.85 -0.03 -29.21
N HIS A 141 8.81 1.23 -28.76
CA HIS A 141 9.57 1.61 -27.58
C HIS A 141 8.90 1.12 -26.29
N SER A 142 9.72 0.65 -25.37
CA SER A 142 9.29 0.20 -24.03
C SER A 142 9.07 1.38 -23.07
N LEU A 143 9.57 2.58 -23.40
CA LEU A 143 9.53 3.78 -22.56
C LEU A 143 8.65 4.88 -23.16
N ALA A 144 7.67 5.37 -22.41
CA ALA A 144 6.77 6.45 -22.80
C ALA A 144 7.51 7.77 -23.12
N SER A 145 8.67 7.98 -22.49
CA SER A 145 9.54 9.15 -22.73
C SER A 145 10.12 9.18 -24.15
N ALA A 146 10.36 8.02 -24.77
CA ALA A 146 10.89 7.95 -26.12
C ALA A 146 9.87 8.39 -27.20
N LEU A 147 8.60 8.59 -26.82
CA LEU A 147 7.47 8.56 -27.78
C LEU A 147 6.46 9.70 -27.67
N LEU A 148 6.34 10.31 -26.50
CA LEU A 148 5.33 11.34 -26.27
C LEU A 148 5.84 12.77 -26.51
N GLY A 149 6.85 12.92 -27.37
CA GLY A 149 7.39 14.24 -27.71
C GLY A 149 8.03 14.93 -26.51
N VAL A 150 8.81 14.18 -25.72
CA VAL A 150 9.66 14.75 -24.67
C VAL A 150 10.59 15.75 -25.35
N ASN A 151 10.31 17.04 -25.16
CA ASN A 151 11.23 18.10 -25.54
C ASN A 151 12.47 18.04 -24.63
N ALA A 152 13.54 18.75 -25.00
CA ALA A 152 14.76 18.77 -24.20
C ALA A 152 14.52 19.14 -22.72
N GLU A 153 13.54 20.02 -22.48
CA GLU A 153 13.11 20.44 -21.15
C GLU A 153 12.55 19.27 -20.32
N MET A 154 11.56 18.53 -20.83
CA MET A 154 11.00 17.36 -20.14
C MET A 154 12.05 16.24 -19.98
N GLY A 155 12.98 16.11 -20.92
CA GLY A 155 14.10 15.17 -20.81
C GLY A 155 14.96 15.51 -19.58
N ALA A 156 15.32 16.78 -19.45
CA ALA A 156 16.10 17.27 -18.31
C ALA A 156 15.33 17.14 -16.97
N VAL A 157 14.01 17.38 -16.97
CA VAL A 157 13.15 17.15 -15.79
C VAL A 157 13.21 15.68 -15.34
N LEU A 158 13.03 14.74 -16.27
CA LEU A 158 13.07 13.31 -15.97
C LEU A 158 14.44 12.86 -15.47
N GLU A 159 15.52 13.38 -16.05
CA GLU A 159 16.89 13.11 -15.59
C GLU A 159 17.14 13.65 -14.18
N ARG A 160 16.74 14.89 -13.88
CA ARG A 160 16.90 15.47 -12.53
C ARG A 160 16.12 14.72 -11.47
N LEU A 161 14.85 14.40 -11.75
CA LEU A 161 14.00 13.63 -10.82
C LEU A 161 14.51 12.19 -10.64
N GLY A 162 15.03 11.58 -11.71
CA GLY A 162 15.66 10.26 -11.67
C GLY A 162 16.95 10.28 -10.87
N ALA A 163 17.80 11.29 -11.06
CA ALA A 163 19.05 11.47 -10.32
C ALA A 163 18.78 11.64 -8.82
N LYS A 164 17.85 12.51 -8.42
CA LYS A 164 17.44 12.67 -7.00
C LYS A 164 16.93 11.36 -6.38
N SER A 165 16.27 10.52 -7.17
CA SER A 165 15.80 9.21 -6.70
C SER A 165 16.96 8.20 -6.54
N GLY A 166 18.00 8.33 -7.36
CA GLY A 166 19.19 7.48 -7.34
C GLY A 166 20.33 7.95 -6.43
N GLU A 167 20.42 9.24 -6.11
CA GLU A 167 21.38 9.83 -5.14
C GLU A 167 21.16 9.27 -3.73
N SER A 168 19.91 8.93 -3.40
CA SER A 168 19.50 8.12 -2.24
C SER A 168 19.95 6.64 -2.29
N GLY A 169 20.74 6.23 -3.29
CA GLY A 169 21.16 4.83 -3.48
C GLY A 169 20.05 3.87 -3.94
N GLY A 170 18.86 4.37 -4.26
CA GLY A 170 17.68 3.57 -4.58
C GLY A 170 17.51 3.29 -6.07
N ASN A 171 17.26 2.03 -6.43
CA ASN A 171 16.68 1.70 -7.73
C ASN A 171 15.25 2.27 -7.81
N PRO A 172 14.79 2.73 -8.99
CA PRO A 172 13.41 3.18 -9.14
C PRO A 172 12.44 2.05 -8.79
N VAL A 173 11.34 2.40 -8.13
CA VAL A 173 10.28 1.46 -7.77
C VAL A 173 9.60 0.98 -9.05
N LYS A 174 9.68 -0.32 -9.33
CA LYS A 174 9.08 -0.93 -10.52
C LYS A 174 7.68 -1.46 -10.18
N VAL A 175 6.67 -0.92 -10.85
CA VAL A 175 5.25 -1.30 -10.67
C VAL A 175 4.67 -1.75 -12.00
N VAL A 176 4.17 -2.97 -12.06
CA VAL A 176 3.40 -3.51 -13.19
C VAL A 176 1.93 -3.52 -12.81
N LEU A 177 1.13 -2.79 -13.57
CA LEU A 177 -0.31 -2.65 -13.36
C LEU A 177 -1.02 -3.70 -14.22
N ALA A 178 -1.92 -4.46 -13.60
CA ALA A 178 -2.75 -5.48 -14.23
C ALA A 178 -4.23 -5.07 -14.14
N PRO A 179 -4.77 -4.41 -15.19
CA PRO A 179 -6.14 -3.89 -15.17
C PRO A 179 -7.24 -4.93 -15.00
N SER A 180 -7.02 -6.17 -15.44
CA SER A 180 -8.00 -7.25 -15.29
C SER A 180 -7.56 -8.30 -14.27
N ARG A 181 -8.54 -8.96 -13.63
CA ARG A 181 -8.25 -10.08 -12.73
C ARG A 181 -7.54 -11.23 -13.45
N GLY A 182 -7.95 -11.54 -14.68
CA GLY A 182 -7.37 -12.62 -15.47
C GLY A 182 -5.91 -12.39 -15.79
N GLU A 183 -5.54 -11.16 -16.17
CA GLU A 183 -4.16 -10.76 -16.38
C GLU A 183 -3.33 -10.86 -15.09
N PHE A 184 -3.83 -10.35 -13.97
CA PHE A 184 -3.12 -10.41 -12.69
C PHE A 184 -2.81 -11.85 -12.26
N VAL A 185 -3.80 -12.74 -12.32
CA VAL A 185 -3.61 -14.16 -11.97
C VAL A 185 -2.74 -14.87 -13.02
N GLY A 186 -2.90 -14.53 -14.30
CA GLY A 186 -2.06 -15.04 -15.39
C GLY A 186 -0.58 -14.69 -15.19
N LEU A 187 -0.26 -13.44 -14.87
CA LEU A 187 1.10 -12.97 -14.59
C LEU A 187 1.72 -13.70 -13.40
N CYS A 188 0.94 -13.89 -12.33
CA CYS A 188 1.37 -14.67 -11.16
C CYS A 188 1.64 -16.14 -11.52
N SER A 189 0.77 -16.75 -12.30
CA SER A 189 0.93 -18.13 -12.80
C SER A 189 2.16 -18.25 -13.69
N LEU A 190 2.37 -17.31 -14.61
CA LEU A 190 3.50 -17.27 -15.52
C LEU A 190 4.82 -17.13 -14.75
N ALA A 191 4.88 -16.31 -13.71
CA ALA A 191 6.08 -16.19 -12.86
C ALA A 191 6.49 -17.55 -12.27
N GLY A 192 5.53 -18.36 -11.79
CA GLY A 192 5.81 -19.72 -11.30
C GLY A 192 6.09 -20.74 -12.41
N LEU A 193 5.58 -20.52 -13.63
CA LEU A 193 5.89 -21.34 -14.79
C LEU A 193 7.36 -21.13 -15.20
N SER A 194 7.73 -19.87 -15.48
CA SER A 194 9.08 -19.43 -15.86
C SER A 194 10.13 -19.69 -14.78
N ARG A 195 9.75 -19.63 -13.49
CA ARG A 195 10.65 -19.85 -12.36
C ARG A 195 10.08 -20.88 -11.39
N PRO A 196 10.44 -22.16 -11.54
CA PRO A 196 9.89 -23.24 -10.71
C PRO A 196 10.06 -23.04 -9.20
N SER A 197 11.12 -22.34 -8.76
CA SER A 197 11.35 -22.01 -7.34
C SER A 197 10.29 -21.09 -6.73
N LEU A 198 9.54 -20.35 -7.54
CA LEU A 198 8.47 -19.46 -7.07
C LEU A 198 7.12 -20.18 -6.90
N ARG A 199 6.97 -21.42 -7.40
CA ARG A 199 5.68 -22.14 -7.36
C ARG A 199 5.17 -22.35 -5.94
N SER A 200 6.04 -22.68 -4.99
CA SER A 200 5.67 -22.84 -3.57
C SER A 200 5.10 -21.56 -2.93
N HIS A 201 5.38 -20.39 -3.51
CA HIS A 201 4.97 -19.09 -2.98
C HIS A 201 3.81 -18.47 -3.77
N LEU A 202 3.75 -18.71 -5.07
CA LEU A 202 2.78 -18.08 -5.98
C LEU A 202 1.64 -19.02 -6.39
N TRP A 203 1.87 -20.32 -6.48
CA TRP A 203 0.85 -21.32 -6.83
C TRP A 203 0.17 -21.86 -5.58
N VAL A 204 -0.33 -20.93 -4.76
CA VAL A 204 -0.90 -21.21 -3.44
C VAL A 204 -2.40 -20.96 -3.44
N LYS A 205 -3.12 -21.71 -2.58
CA LYS A 205 -4.55 -21.52 -2.39
C LYS A 205 -4.86 -20.10 -1.90
N GLY A 206 -5.77 -19.39 -2.58
CA GLY A 206 -6.17 -18.03 -2.20
C GLY A 206 -5.45 -16.91 -2.97
N ILE A 207 -4.51 -17.24 -3.86
CA ILE A 207 -3.82 -16.30 -4.74
C ILE A 207 -4.80 -15.50 -5.61
N GLU A 208 -5.93 -16.09 -5.98
CA GLU A 208 -7.00 -15.44 -6.71
C GLU A 208 -7.62 -14.28 -5.93
N LYS A 209 -7.40 -14.20 -4.62
CA LYS A 209 -7.89 -13.09 -3.80
C LYS A 209 -6.88 -11.96 -3.70
N TRP A 210 -5.58 -12.21 -3.90
CA TRP A 210 -4.51 -11.23 -3.68
C TRP A 210 -4.69 -10.02 -4.60
N THR A 211 -4.34 -8.84 -4.13
CA THR A 211 -4.42 -7.60 -4.93
C THR A 211 -3.05 -7.12 -5.40
N TRP A 212 -1.99 -7.71 -4.87
CA TRP A 212 -0.63 -7.47 -5.32
C TRP A 212 0.25 -8.70 -5.03
N PHE A 213 1.35 -8.83 -5.75
CA PHE A 213 2.47 -9.72 -5.44
C PHE A 213 3.76 -9.05 -5.93
N PHE A 214 4.90 -9.74 -5.78
CA PHE A 214 6.14 -9.24 -6.34
C PHE A 214 7.01 -10.40 -6.83
N VAL A 215 7.88 -10.09 -7.79
CA VAL A 215 8.93 -10.97 -8.28
C VAL A 215 10.19 -10.12 -8.33
N GLU A 216 11.23 -10.52 -7.61
CA GLU A 216 12.45 -9.72 -7.42
C GLU A 216 12.12 -8.34 -6.86
N ASP A 217 12.43 -7.27 -7.58
CA ASP A 217 12.17 -5.87 -7.22
C ASP A 217 10.96 -5.27 -7.95
N VAL A 218 10.15 -6.10 -8.61
CA VAL A 218 8.98 -5.67 -9.38
C VAL A 218 7.68 -6.00 -8.65
N ARG A 219 6.89 -4.97 -8.34
CA ARG A 219 5.54 -5.08 -7.76
C ARG A 219 4.49 -5.25 -8.85
N PHE A 220 3.63 -6.24 -8.71
CA PHE A 220 2.49 -6.46 -9.60
C PHE A 220 1.21 -6.08 -8.86
N VAL A 221 0.35 -5.23 -9.44
CA VAL A 221 -0.82 -4.65 -8.77
C VAL A 221 -2.08 -4.86 -9.60
N ALA A 222 -3.11 -5.45 -8.99
CA ALA A 222 -4.42 -5.64 -9.61
C ALA A 222 -5.29 -4.38 -9.50
N PHE A 223 -6.09 -4.10 -10.52
CA PHE A 223 -7.15 -3.07 -10.43
C PHE A 223 -8.48 -3.60 -9.88
N GLU A 224 -8.57 -4.92 -9.69
CA GLU A 224 -9.79 -5.61 -9.31
C GLU A 224 -9.57 -6.60 -8.16
N TYR A 225 -10.50 -6.61 -7.22
CA TYR A 225 -10.69 -7.69 -6.26
C TYR A 225 -11.27 -8.92 -6.94
N ALA A 226 -10.98 -10.12 -6.42
CA ALA A 226 -11.71 -11.31 -6.83
C ALA A 226 -13.22 -11.17 -6.61
N THR A 227 -13.98 -11.78 -7.50
CA THR A 227 -15.41 -12.06 -7.34
C THR A 227 -15.59 -13.33 -6.51
N GLN A 228 -16.79 -13.55 -5.96
CA GLN A 228 -17.10 -14.85 -5.35
C GLN A 228 -17.09 -15.98 -6.39
N SER A 229 -17.39 -15.69 -7.67
CA SER A 229 -17.25 -16.66 -8.78
C SER A 229 -15.80 -17.07 -9.06
N ALA A 230 -14.79 -16.41 -8.51
CA ALA A 230 -13.44 -16.97 -8.50
C ALA A 230 -13.39 -18.33 -7.77
N SER A 231 -14.36 -18.63 -6.90
CA SER A 231 -14.56 -19.97 -6.31
C SER A 231 -15.07 -21.02 -7.31
N THR A 232 -15.30 -20.67 -8.57
CA THR A 232 -15.62 -21.61 -9.67
C THR A 232 -14.47 -21.72 -10.68
N GLY A 233 -13.30 -21.13 -10.39
CA GLY A 233 -12.14 -21.12 -11.29
C GLY A 233 -12.22 -20.10 -12.43
N ASP A 234 -13.26 -19.25 -12.47
CA ASP A 234 -13.39 -18.18 -13.45
C ASP A 234 -12.72 -16.89 -12.96
N TYR A 235 -11.62 -16.52 -13.61
CA TYR A 235 -10.86 -15.29 -13.34
C TYR A 235 -11.05 -14.22 -14.41
N SER A 236 -11.97 -14.42 -15.36
CA SER A 236 -12.24 -13.46 -16.43
C SER A 236 -12.83 -12.14 -15.92
N ARG A 237 -13.38 -12.12 -14.70
CA ARG A 237 -14.05 -10.95 -14.11
C ARG A 237 -13.64 -10.71 -12.67
N GLY A 238 -13.27 -9.47 -12.36
CA GLY A 238 -13.09 -8.98 -11.02
C GLY A 238 -14.12 -7.92 -10.62
N ASN A 239 -14.09 -7.54 -9.34
CA ASN A 239 -14.77 -6.35 -8.84
C ASN A 239 -13.73 -5.22 -8.74
N ARG A 240 -13.94 -4.16 -9.51
CA ARG A 240 -13.21 -2.90 -9.44
C ARG A 240 -12.92 -2.44 -8.00
N ILE A 241 -11.65 -2.14 -7.71
CA ILE A 241 -11.21 -1.64 -6.40
C ILE A 241 -11.88 -0.31 -6.05
N ASP A 242 -12.07 0.55 -7.04
CA ASP A 242 -12.73 1.85 -6.92
C ASP A 242 -14.26 1.81 -7.04
N SER A 243 -14.88 0.61 -7.10
CA SER A 243 -16.34 0.50 -7.26
C SER A 243 -17.17 1.14 -6.14
N ARG A 244 -16.59 1.27 -4.94
CA ARG A 244 -17.24 1.86 -3.76
C ARG A 244 -16.65 3.22 -3.37
N ASN A 245 -15.40 3.47 -3.72
CA ASN A 245 -14.71 4.72 -3.45
C ASN A 245 -14.01 5.13 -4.75
N PRO A 246 -14.42 6.25 -5.39
CA PRO A 246 -13.83 6.72 -6.66
C PRO A 246 -12.32 6.92 -6.63
N THR A 247 -11.72 7.16 -5.45
CA THR A 247 -10.27 7.32 -5.28
C THR A 247 -9.57 6.04 -4.84
N GLY A 248 -10.31 4.97 -4.53
CA GLY A 248 -9.79 3.75 -3.91
C GLY A 248 -8.70 3.04 -4.72
N LEU A 249 -8.78 3.05 -6.05
CA LEU A 249 -7.73 2.48 -6.90
C LEU A 249 -6.42 3.29 -6.82
N ARG A 250 -6.51 4.62 -6.87
CA ARG A 250 -5.35 5.51 -6.72
C ARG A 250 -4.72 5.37 -5.34
N GLN A 251 -5.54 5.40 -4.28
CA GLN A 251 -5.06 5.13 -2.92
C GLN A 251 -4.32 3.78 -2.83
N HIS A 252 -4.86 2.73 -3.46
CA HIS A 252 -4.26 1.39 -3.45
C HIS A 252 -2.88 1.36 -4.11
N ILE A 253 -2.76 1.96 -5.30
CA ILE A 253 -1.51 2.00 -6.06
C ILE A 253 -0.48 2.88 -5.34
N SER A 254 -0.87 4.10 -4.93
CA SER A 254 0.00 5.02 -4.20
C SER A 254 0.54 4.39 -2.92
N GLN A 255 -0.31 3.74 -2.10
CA GLN A 255 0.18 3.12 -0.87
C GLN A 255 1.19 2.00 -1.14
N LEU A 256 0.94 1.14 -2.12
CA LEU A 256 1.86 0.04 -2.46
C LEU A 256 3.19 0.55 -3.02
N ALA A 257 3.13 1.56 -3.88
CA ALA A 257 4.31 2.17 -4.48
C ALA A 257 5.16 2.88 -3.41
N VAL A 258 4.54 3.62 -2.48
CA VAL A 258 5.24 4.25 -1.37
C VAL A 258 5.85 3.22 -0.42
N ASN A 259 5.10 2.18 -0.05
CA ASN A 259 5.65 1.09 0.76
C ASN A 259 6.94 0.54 0.15
N GLU A 260 6.97 0.38 -1.17
CA GLU A 260 8.14 -0.11 -1.88
C GLU A 260 9.26 0.93 -1.96
N MET A 261 8.94 2.19 -2.22
CA MET A 261 9.88 3.30 -2.22
C MET A 261 10.65 3.38 -0.90
N LEU A 262 9.93 3.32 0.23
CA LEU A 262 10.51 3.38 1.56
C LEU A 262 11.28 2.10 1.90
N ARG A 263 10.82 0.93 1.44
CA ARG A 263 11.56 -0.33 1.60
C ARG A 263 12.89 -0.33 0.86
N ILE A 264 12.93 0.25 -0.35
CA ILE A 264 14.18 0.39 -1.11
C ILE A 264 15.12 1.39 -0.42
N ARG A 265 14.58 2.51 0.07
CA ARG A 265 15.36 3.58 0.72
C ARG A 265 15.95 3.16 2.06
N TYR A 266 15.16 2.46 2.89
CA TYR A 266 15.54 2.13 4.27
C TYR A 266 15.91 0.66 4.50
N GLY A 267 15.66 -0.23 3.55
CA GLY A 267 15.91 -1.65 3.70
C GLY A 267 15.14 -2.30 4.85
N ASP A 268 15.78 -3.26 5.51
CA ASP A 268 15.23 -3.98 6.68
C ASP A 268 15.55 -3.28 8.01
N ASP A 269 16.24 -2.14 7.96
CA ASP A 269 16.74 -1.43 9.15
C ASP A 269 15.64 -0.61 9.84
N VAL A 270 14.53 -0.35 9.14
CA VAL A 270 13.37 0.38 9.64
C VAL A 270 12.17 -0.57 9.80
N PRO A 271 11.45 -0.53 10.93
CA PRO A 271 10.30 -1.40 11.14
C PRO A 271 9.23 -1.26 10.06
N ALA A 272 8.73 -2.40 9.53
CA ALA A 272 7.68 -2.41 8.51
C ALA A 272 6.41 -1.65 8.93
N ALA A 273 6.11 -1.59 10.24
CA ALA A 273 5.00 -0.80 10.78
C ALA A 273 5.19 0.71 10.56
N PHE A 274 6.43 1.22 10.69
CA PHE A 274 6.77 2.61 10.43
C PHE A 274 6.61 2.94 8.94
N VAL A 275 7.23 2.15 8.07
CA VAL A 275 7.12 2.27 6.60
C VAL A 275 5.65 2.32 6.16
N SER A 276 4.87 1.35 6.61
CA SER A 276 3.46 1.26 6.26
C SER A 276 2.62 2.40 6.83
N GLY A 277 2.96 2.92 8.00
CA GLY A 277 2.28 4.07 8.58
C GLY A 277 2.58 5.38 7.85
N ILE A 278 3.82 5.60 7.40
CA ILE A 278 4.18 6.72 6.50
C ILE A 278 3.37 6.63 5.21
N ALA A 279 3.33 5.45 4.58
CA ALA A 279 2.59 5.25 3.34
C ALA A 279 1.08 5.54 3.50
N MET A 280 0.49 5.15 4.64
CA MET A 280 -0.90 5.51 4.95
C MET A 280 -1.07 7.03 5.08
N ASN A 281 -0.19 7.70 5.82
CA ASN A 281 -0.29 9.13 6.05
C ASN A 281 -0.13 9.93 4.77
N LEU A 282 0.77 9.53 3.87
CA LEU A 282 0.90 10.13 2.53
C LEU A 282 -0.40 10.00 1.73
N VAL A 283 -1.03 8.83 1.77
CA VAL A 283 -2.32 8.61 1.09
C VAL A 283 -3.44 9.45 1.70
N ILE A 284 -3.51 9.56 3.03
CA ILE A 284 -4.49 10.45 3.69
C ILE A 284 -4.23 11.91 3.32
N ASP A 285 -2.98 12.34 3.27
CA ASP A 285 -2.61 13.72 2.96
C ASP A 285 -2.90 14.11 1.50
N LEU A 286 -2.92 13.14 0.59
CA LEU A 286 -3.26 13.32 -0.82
C LEU A 286 -4.77 13.21 -1.10
N PHE A 287 -5.44 12.21 -0.51
CA PHE A 287 -6.81 11.86 -0.86
C PHE A 287 -7.83 12.22 0.25
N GLY A 288 -7.37 12.71 1.39
CA GLY A 288 -8.17 12.99 2.59
C GLY A 288 -8.53 11.75 3.42
N GLU A 289 -8.27 10.54 2.91
CA GLU A 289 -8.69 9.28 3.50
C GLU A 289 -7.84 8.09 2.96
N VAL A 290 -7.88 6.95 3.66
CA VAL A 290 -7.22 5.69 3.28
C VAL A 290 -8.17 4.50 3.46
N ASN A 291 -8.90 4.17 2.41
CA ASN A 291 -9.82 3.05 2.34
C ASN A 291 -9.21 1.76 1.75
N THR A 292 -7.88 1.71 1.67
CA THR A 292 -7.16 0.57 1.09
C THR A 292 -7.32 -0.70 1.95
N ARG A 293 -7.31 -1.87 1.30
CA ARG A 293 -7.31 -3.20 1.96
C ARG A 293 -5.97 -3.90 1.82
N ILE A 294 -4.89 -3.16 2.04
CA ILE A 294 -3.51 -3.66 2.00
C ILE A 294 -3.12 -4.26 3.37
N GLU A 295 -3.74 -3.76 4.44
CA GLU A 295 -3.45 -4.09 5.82
C GLU A 295 -4.69 -3.92 6.72
N GLY A 296 -4.58 -4.33 7.99
CA GLY A 296 -5.70 -4.43 8.92
C GLY A 296 -6.40 -5.79 8.82
N ASP A 297 -7.69 -5.83 9.11
CA ASP A 297 -8.49 -7.04 8.85
C ASP A 297 -8.75 -7.17 7.35
N LEU A 298 -8.19 -8.22 6.77
CA LEU A 298 -8.36 -8.57 5.36
C LEU A 298 -9.52 -9.55 5.12
N ARG A 299 -10.20 -10.00 6.20
CA ARG A 299 -11.41 -10.82 6.08
C ARG A 299 -12.51 -9.98 5.42
N GLY A 300 -13.23 -10.58 4.46
CA GLY A 300 -14.38 -9.94 3.82
C GLY A 300 -14.08 -9.05 2.61
N ARG A 301 -13.47 -9.62 1.55
CA ARG A 301 -13.35 -8.97 0.22
C ARG A 301 -14.70 -8.87 -0.54
N MET A 302 -15.74 -8.36 0.12
CA MET A 302 -17.15 -8.24 -0.29
C MET A 302 -18.06 -9.42 0.05
N THR A 303 -19.25 -9.08 0.58
CA THR A 303 -20.48 -9.83 0.36
C THR A 303 -21.13 -9.31 -0.92
N GLN A 304 -21.71 -10.18 -1.74
CA GLN A 304 -22.52 -9.73 -2.88
C GLN A 304 -23.81 -9.08 -2.38
N ALA A 305 -24.38 -8.22 -3.23
CA ALA A 305 -25.77 -7.82 -3.09
C ALA A 305 -26.63 -9.10 -3.08
N ARG A 306 -27.56 -9.19 -2.14
CA ARG A 306 -28.54 -10.29 -2.08
C ARG A 306 -29.92 -9.69 -2.30
N GLU A 307 -30.67 -10.27 -3.21
CA GLU A 307 -32.10 -10.00 -3.29
C GLU A 307 -32.76 -10.63 -2.05
N MET A 308 -33.49 -9.81 -1.31
CA MET A 308 -34.29 -10.25 -0.17
C MET A 308 -35.67 -9.62 -0.31
N PHE A 309 -36.70 -10.44 -0.15
CA PHE A 309 -38.05 -9.94 0.00
C PHE A 309 -38.18 -9.29 1.38
N ILE A 310 -38.39 -7.98 1.44
CA ILE A 310 -38.70 -7.24 2.67
C ILE A 310 -40.22 -7.16 2.77
N PRO A 311 -40.88 -7.84 3.73
CA PRO A 311 -42.33 -7.72 3.91
C PRO A 311 -42.70 -6.24 4.13
N GLY A 312 -43.54 -5.67 3.26
CA GLY A 312 -43.92 -4.25 3.26
C GLY A 312 -43.05 -3.31 2.40
N GLY A 313 -42.01 -3.83 1.72
CA GLY A 313 -41.19 -3.09 0.76
C GLY A 313 -41.73 -3.11 -0.68
N ASN A 314 -40.96 -2.57 -1.63
CA ASN A 314 -41.33 -2.52 -3.05
C ASN A 314 -41.65 -3.94 -3.60
N PRO A 315 -42.85 -4.19 -4.16
CA PRO A 315 -43.28 -5.51 -4.63
C PRO A 315 -42.47 -6.09 -5.79
N THR A 316 -41.64 -5.29 -6.48
CA THR A 316 -40.71 -5.78 -7.51
C THR A 316 -39.35 -6.24 -6.96
N GLY A 317 -39.19 -6.28 -5.64
CA GLY A 317 -37.90 -6.53 -5.00
C GLY A 317 -36.98 -5.29 -5.00
N GLY A 318 -36.00 -5.30 -4.10
CA GLY A 318 -34.96 -4.27 -4.00
C GLY A 318 -33.61 -4.93 -3.85
N VAL A 319 -32.62 -4.43 -4.58
CA VAL A 319 -31.23 -4.85 -4.40
C VAL A 319 -30.68 -4.15 -3.16
N LEU A 320 -30.47 -4.91 -2.07
CA LEU A 320 -29.71 -4.37 -0.94
C LEU A 320 -28.28 -4.07 -1.41
N PRO A 321 -27.76 -2.86 -1.18
CA PRO A 321 -26.39 -2.53 -1.55
C PRO A 321 -25.45 -3.49 -0.82
N LYS A 322 -24.31 -3.80 -1.45
CA LYS A 322 -23.30 -4.71 -0.89
C LYS A 322 -22.96 -4.26 0.56
N ILE A 323 -23.43 -4.97 1.58
CA ILE A 323 -23.14 -4.63 2.98
C ILE A 323 -21.67 -4.95 3.20
N SER A 324 -20.84 -3.92 3.33
CA SER A 324 -19.49 -4.16 3.80
C SER A 324 -19.56 -4.71 5.22
N ALA A 325 -18.76 -5.73 5.51
CA ALA A 325 -18.41 -6.05 6.89
C ALA A 325 -17.47 -4.96 7.43
N GLU A 326 -17.85 -3.69 7.31
CA GLU A 326 -17.03 -2.57 7.77
C GLU A 326 -16.99 -2.63 9.29
N SER A 327 -15.79 -2.86 9.84
CA SER A 327 -15.54 -2.63 11.25
C SER A 327 -15.69 -1.13 11.56
N ARG A 328 -15.90 -0.79 12.83
CA ARG A 328 -15.96 0.61 13.29
C ARG A 328 -14.75 1.47 12.85
N TRP A 329 -13.60 0.84 12.62
CA TRP A 329 -12.36 1.49 12.16
C TRP A 329 -12.44 2.03 10.73
N ARG A 330 -13.36 1.51 9.92
CA ARG A 330 -13.47 1.81 8.49
C ARG A 330 -14.62 2.74 8.14
N VAL A 331 -15.48 3.07 9.11
CA VAL A 331 -16.62 3.98 8.92
C VAL A 331 -16.16 5.32 8.32
N ASP A 332 -15.06 5.87 8.85
CA ASP A 332 -14.50 7.13 8.39
C ASP A 332 -13.38 6.98 7.35
N GLN A 333 -13.13 5.74 6.91
CA GLN A 333 -12.10 5.44 5.91
C GLN A 333 -10.71 6.00 6.26
N GLY A 334 -10.39 6.13 7.55
CA GLY A 334 -9.10 6.65 8.01
C GLY A 334 -8.92 8.18 7.94
N LYS A 335 -9.99 8.95 7.71
CA LYS A 335 -9.96 10.42 7.84
C LYS A 335 -9.35 10.86 9.18
N PHE A 336 -8.68 12.01 9.15
CA PHE A 336 -7.95 12.57 10.31
C PHE A 336 -7.00 11.54 10.95
N HIS A 337 -6.35 10.73 10.12
CA HIS A 337 -5.32 9.77 10.53
C HIS A 337 -5.79 8.85 11.66
N PHE A 338 -7.07 8.43 11.60
CA PHE A 338 -7.73 7.56 12.59
C PHE A 338 -7.81 8.10 14.03
N VAL A 339 -7.41 9.35 14.29
CA VAL A 339 -7.37 9.96 15.63
C VAL A 339 -8.73 9.86 16.33
N ARG A 340 -9.82 10.15 15.60
CA ARG A 340 -11.19 10.12 16.13
C ARG A 340 -11.58 8.73 16.67
N VAL A 341 -11.44 7.69 15.87
CA VAL A 341 -11.84 6.33 16.26
C VAL A 341 -10.92 5.78 17.34
N LEU A 342 -9.61 6.04 17.27
CA LEU A 342 -8.67 5.63 18.33
C LEU A 342 -9.01 6.25 19.67
N ARG A 343 -9.32 7.54 19.70
CA ARG A 343 -9.77 8.22 20.92
C ARG A 343 -11.05 7.60 21.48
N GLN A 344 -12.03 7.30 20.63
CA GLN A 344 -13.28 6.66 21.06
C GLN A 344 -12.98 5.30 21.74
N VAL A 345 -12.10 4.50 21.13
CA VAL A 345 -11.70 3.20 21.65
C VAL A 345 -10.85 3.31 22.93
N GLN A 346 -9.98 4.33 23.04
CA GLN A 346 -9.21 4.65 24.25
C GLN A 346 -10.15 5.03 25.40
N LYS A 347 -11.09 5.95 25.15
CA LYS A 347 -12.09 6.39 26.14
C LYS A 347 -12.97 5.21 26.61
N ALA A 348 -13.35 4.31 25.70
CA ALA A 348 -14.13 3.12 26.03
C ALA A 348 -13.32 2.12 26.86
N GLY A 349 -12.03 1.94 26.55
CA GLY A 349 -11.11 1.09 27.31
C GLY A 349 -10.92 1.59 28.73
N GLY A 350 -10.65 2.90 28.89
CA GLY A 350 -10.47 3.54 30.20
C GLY A 350 -11.72 3.52 31.10
N LYS A 351 -12.94 3.37 30.55
CA LYS A 351 -14.16 3.20 31.34
C LYS A 351 -14.30 1.79 31.94
N ARG A 352 -13.67 0.77 31.34
CA ARG A 352 -13.82 -0.64 31.76
C ARG A 352 -12.96 -1.02 32.96
N LYS A 353 -11.86 -0.31 33.25
CA LYS A 353 -11.05 -0.53 34.47
C LYS A 353 -11.28 0.61 35.46
N ARG A 354 -11.69 0.26 36.70
CA ARG A 354 -11.62 1.17 37.86
C ARG A 354 -10.14 1.26 38.29
N GLY A 355 -9.51 2.41 38.11
CA GLY A 355 -8.13 2.67 38.56
C GLY A 355 -7.21 3.25 37.47
N VAL A 356 -6.37 4.19 37.92
CA VAL A 356 -5.24 5.02 37.40
C VAL A 356 -4.81 4.99 35.92
N ASP A 357 -5.19 4.04 35.06
CA ASP A 357 -4.57 3.93 33.72
C ASP A 357 -5.55 4.01 32.53
N LYS A 358 -6.43 5.02 32.59
CA LYS A 358 -7.46 5.25 31.56
C LYS A 358 -6.87 5.59 30.19
N VAL A 359 -5.71 6.24 30.17
CA VAL A 359 -5.08 6.78 28.96
C VAL A 359 -4.33 5.69 28.18
N ARG A 360 -3.88 4.61 28.83
CA ARG A 360 -3.13 3.53 28.17
C ARG A 360 -4.00 2.32 27.77
N THR A 361 -5.32 2.40 27.93
CA THR A 361 -6.22 1.25 27.72
C THR A 361 -7.16 1.48 26.53
N PHE A 362 -7.25 0.49 25.64
CA PHE A 362 -8.08 0.47 24.44
C PHE A 362 -9.08 -0.69 24.46
N LEU A 363 -10.32 -0.45 24.04
CA LEU A 363 -11.36 -1.48 24.01
C LEU A 363 -11.42 -2.19 22.66
N LEU A 364 -10.91 -3.41 22.55
CA LEU A 364 -11.14 -4.28 21.39
C LEU A 364 -12.50 -4.98 21.49
N GLN A 365 -13.13 -5.30 20.35
CA GLN A 365 -14.44 -5.95 20.27
C GLN A 365 -14.45 -7.14 19.30
N SER A 366 -15.34 -8.11 19.52
CA SER A 366 -15.66 -9.15 18.53
C SER A 366 -16.43 -8.57 17.34
N ASP A 367 -16.48 -9.32 16.24
CA ASP A 367 -17.20 -8.94 15.01
C ASP A 367 -18.67 -8.54 15.24
N ASN A 368 -19.32 -9.13 16.26
CA ASN A 368 -20.70 -8.83 16.65
C ASN A 368 -20.84 -7.82 17.81
N GLY A 369 -19.74 -7.24 18.27
CA GLY A 369 -19.67 -6.29 19.39
C GLY A 369 -20.01 -6.85 20.77
N LYS A 370 -20.35 -8.14 20.90
CA LYS A 370 -20.81 -8.75 22.16
C LYS A 370 -19.67 -9.02 23.15
N LEU A 371 -18.51 -9.40 22.64
CA LEU A 371 -17.31 -9.62 23.44
C LEU A 371 -16.42 -8.39 23.36
N ALA A 372 -15.74 -8.08 24.45
CA ALA A 372 -14.83 -6.95 24.51
C ALA A 372 -13.62 -7.23 25.40
N TYR A 373 -12.46 -6.76 24.96
CA TYR A 373 -11.16 -7.00 25.57
C TYR A 373 -10.45 -5.65 25.78
N ALA A 374 -9.83 -5.45 26.94
CA ALA A 374 -9.09 -4.23 27.24
C ALA A 374 -7.62 -4.45 26.91
N LEU A 375 -7.19 -3.99 25.74
CA LEU A 375 -5.77 -3.97 25.35
C LEU A 375 -5.07 -2.81 26.07
N ARG A 376 -3.88 -3.05 26.61
CA ARG A 376 -3.06 -2.04 27.28
C ARG A 376 -1.81 -1.77 26.46
N ALA A 377 -1.43 -0.51 26.33
CA ALA A 377 -0.12 -0.11 25.82
C ALA A 377 0.99 -0.50 26.85
N PRO A 378 2.26 -0.64 26.43
CA PRO A 378 2.86 -0.24 25.15
C PRO A 378 2.41 -1.03 23.92
N VAL A 379 2.35 -0.33 22.79
CA VAL A 379 2.02 -0.87 21.47
C VAL A 379 3.21 -0.73 20.51
N LEU A 380 4.15 0.18 20.81
CA LEU A 380 5.32 0.44 19.99
C LEU A 380 6.60 -0.19 20.56
N GLY A 381 7.55 -0.42 19.66
CA GLY A 381 8.91 -0.86 20.00
C GLY A 381 8.99 -2.22 20.69
N PRO A 382 10.18 -2.57 21.21
CA PRO A 382 10.41 -3.85 21.88
C PRO A 382 9.52 -4.09 23.10
N SER A 383 9.08 -3.03 23.78
CA SER A 383 8.21 -3.13 24.95
C SER A 383 6.81 -3.66 24.62
N ALA A 384 6.37 -3.57 23.37
CA ALA A 384 5.09 -4.13 22.91
C ALA A 384 5.05 -5.68 22.96
N VAL A 385 6.20 -6.34 22.96
CA VAL A 385 6.31 -7.82 23.01
C VAL A 385 5.80 -8.38 24.34
N ALA A 386 5.85 -7.58 25.41
CA ALA A 386 5.33 -7.96 26.72
C ALA A 386 3.79 -7.86 26.81
N THR A 387 3.12 -7.31 25.78
CA THR A 387 1.67 -7.13 25.77
C THR A 387 0.95 -8.45 25.51
N VAL A 388 0.04 -8.83 26.42
CA VAL A 388 -0.71 -10.08 26.35
C VAL A 388 -1.45 -10.20 25.01
N THR A 389 -1.22 -11.30 24.29
CA THR A 389 -1.93 -11.62 23.05
C THR A 389 -3.44 -11.63 23.28
N PRO A 390 -4.23 -10.82 22.55
CA PRO A 390 -5.67 -10.83 22.69
C PRO A 390 -6.29 -12.19 22.34
N PRO A 391 -7.49 -12.49 22.84
CA PRO A 391 -8.23 -13.68 22.43
C PRO A 391 -8.43 -13.70 20.90
N ALA A 392 -8.44 -14.89 20.30
CA ALA A 392 -8.53 -15.06 18.84
C ALA A 392 -9.75 -14.36 18.21
N TRP A 393 -10.87 -14.22 18.93
CA TRP A 393 -12.05 -13.52 18.45
C TRP A 393 -11.88 -11.99 18.33
N ALA A 394 -10.86 -11.41 18.98
CA ALA A 394 -10.53 -9.99 18.92
C ALA A 394 -9.46 -9.67 17.87
N GLU A 395 -8.88 -10.69 17.21
CA GLU A 395 -7.70 -10.53 16.36
C GLU A 395 -7.91 -9.55 15.21
N ALA A 396 -9.07 -9.60 14.57
CA ALA A 396 -9.36 -8.67 13.49
C ALA A 396 -9.49 -7.22 13.94
N ASP A 397 -10.17 -6.99 15.05
CA ASP A 397 -10.28 -5.66 15.64
C ASP A 397 -8.92 -5.16 16.14
N ARG A 398 -8.03 -6.08 16.58
CA ARG A 398 -6.62 -5.81 16.89
C ARG A 398 -5.84 -5.38 15.65
N LEU A 399 -5.98 -6.08 14.52
CA LEU A 399 -5.28 -5.73 13.27
C LEU A 399 -5.70 -4.34 12.77
N GLU A 400 -6.99 -4.01 12.84
CA GLU A 400 -7.48 -2.66 12.53
C GLU A 400 -7.01 -1.62 13.56
N PHE A 401 -6.96 -1.96 14.84
CA PHE A 401 -6.37 -1.12 15.88
C PHE A 401 -4.90 -0.79 15.58
N ILE A 402 -4.06 -1.77 15.27
CA ILE A 402 -2.63 -1.55 14.97
C ILE A 402 -2.46 -0.68 13.72
N ARG A 403 -3.26 -0.92 12.68
CA ARG A 403 -3.31 -0.09 11.47
C ARG A 403 -3.63 1.36 11.82
N ALA A 404 -4.68 1.59 12.60
CA ALA A 404 -5.07 2.94 13.01
C ALA A 404 -3.99 3.59 13.89
N TYR A 405 -3.49 2.86 14.88
CA TYR A 405 -2.55 3.34 15.89
C TYR A 405 -1.27 3.89 15.27
N LYS A 406 -0.65 3.15 14.36
CA LYS A 406 0.61 3.59 13.72
C LYS A 406 0.43 4.82 12.84
N SER A 407 -0.69 4.92 12.11
CA SER A 407 -0.99 6.09 11.27
C SER A 407 -1.19 7.34 12.14
N ALA A 408 -2.00 7.22 13.21
CA ALA A 408 -2.24 8.31 14.15
C ALA A 408 -0.98 8.72 14.91
N PHE A 409 -0.17 7.75 15.35
CA PHE A 409 1.08 8.03 16.05
C PHE A 409 2.05 8.78 15.16
N LEU A 410 2.24 8.36 13.90
CA LEU A 410 3.15 9.04 12.97
C LEU A 410 2.64 10.41 12.54
N HIS A 411 1.33 10.58 12.43
CA HIS A 411 0.74 11.90 12.20
C HIS A 411 1.03 12.83 13.39
N TRP A 412 0.79 12.35 14.62
CA TRP A 412 1.15 13.09 15.82
C TRP A 412 2.64 13.38 15.91
N LEU A 413 3.50 12.41 15.60
CA LEU A 413 4.96 12.57 15.66
C LEU A 413 5.42 13.70 14.75
N ARG A 414 4.83 13.81 13.55
CA ARG A 414 5.14 14.86 12.58
C ARG A 414 4.62 16.25 12.98
N GLU A 415 3.42 16.33 13.57
CA GLU A 415 2.78 17.62 13.86
C GLU A 415 3.02 18.13 15.29
N HIS A 416 3.35 17.23 16.22
CA HIS A 416 3.33 17.48 17.67
C HIS A 416 4.37 16.63 18.45
N GLY A 417 5.34 16.01 17.76
CA GLY A 417 6.30 15.09 18.39
C GLY A 417 7.30 15.79 19.31
N THR A 418 7.47 17.09 19.15
CA THR A 418 8.33 17.98 19.93
C THR A 418 7.50 18.87 20.87
N ASP A 419 8.15 19.57 21.80
CA ASP A 419 7.45 20.49 22.71
C ASP A 419 7.01 21.78 21.98
N ASP A 420 7.64 22.10 20.84
CA ASP A 420 7.25 23.17 19.92
C ASP A 420 6.73 22.55 18.61
N ASP A 421 5.44 22.72 18.32
CA ASP A 421 4.78 22.24 17.10
C ASP A 421 5.49 22.76 15.82
N GLY A 422 6.10 23.95 15.87
CA GLY A 422 6.84 24.53 14.75
C GLY A 422 8.11 23.76 14.39
N ASP A 423 8.74 23.07 15.35
CA ASP A 423 9.92 22.22 15.10
C ASP A 423 9.53 20.76 14.81
N ALA A 424 8.29 20.34 15.04
CA ALA A 424 7.89 18.93 14.90
C ALA A 424 8.08 18.42 13.46
N GLN A 425 7.71 19.22 12.47
CA GLN A 425 7.87 18.87 11.06
C GLN A 425 9.35 18.80 10.67
N ALA A 426 10.16 19.75 11.15
CA ALA A 426 11.61 19.75 10.92
C ALA A 426 12.30 18.57 11.62
N ALA A 427 11.90 18.22 12.84
CA ALA A 427 12.37 17.02 13.53
C ALA A 427 11.98 15.75 12.78
N PHE A 428 10.77 15.68 12.23
CA PHE A 428 10.33 14.55 11.41
C PHE A 428 11.14 14.43 10.12
N ALA A 429 11.41 15.54 9.42
CA ALA A 429 12.29 15.57 8.26
C ALA A 429 13.71 15.06 8.62
N ARG A 430 14.29 15.56 9.72
CA ARG A 430 15.59 15.11 10.24
C ARG A 430 15.61 13.62 10.55
N LEU A 431 14.53 13.08 11.12
CA LEU A 431 14.40 11.63 11.36
C LEU A 431 14.45 10.86 10.04
N LEU A 432 13.67 11.27 9.03
CA LEU A 432 13.62 10.56 7.74
C LEU A 432 14.97 10.56 7.02
N SER A 433 15.72 11.67 7.07
CA SER A 433 17.06 11.78 6.51
C SER A 433 18.07 10.96 7.31
N ALA A 434 18.04 11.04 8.64
CA ALA A 434 18.96 10.27 9.49
C ALA A 434 18.79 8.75 9.34
N LEU A 435 17.57 8.26 9.12
CA LEU A 435 17.31 6.84 8.87
C LEU A 435 17.88 6.35 7.53
N GLU A 436 17.95 7.23 6.54
CA GLU A 436 18.57 6.93 5.25
C GLU A 436 20.10 6.95 5.34
N GLU A 437 20.67 7.99 5.98
CA GLU A 437 22.11 8.12 6.17
C GLU A 437 22.70 7.01 7.04
N ALA A 438 21.97 6.56 8.06
CA ALA A 438 22.46 5.54 8.99
C ALA A 438 22.69 4.18 8.32
N GLY A 439 21.99 3.85 7.22
CA GLY A 439 22.18 2.60 6.48
C GLY A 439 22.19 1.32 7.32
N GLY A 440 21.46 1.31 8.45
CA GLY A 440 21.40 0.21 9.40
C GLY A 440 22.48 0.17 10.49
N GLU A 441 23.41 1.13 10.53
CA GLU A 441 24.44 1.19 11.57
C GLU A 441 23.88 1.58 12.94
N VAL A 442 22.81 2.38 12.95
CA VAL A 442 22.11 2.82 14.16
C VAL A 442 20.69 2.27 14.14
N SER A 443 20.25 1.68 15.26
CA SER A 443 18.90 1.14 15.37
C SER A 443 17.85 2.25 15.29
N PHE A 444 16.70 1.95 14.66
CA PHE A 444 15.58 2.87 14.51
C PHE A 444 15.23 3.61 15.82
N GLU A 445 15.15 2.90 16.94
CA GLU A 445 14.81 3.48 18.25
C GLU A 445 15.83 4.51 18.73
N LYS A 446 17.12 4.27 18.48
CA LYS A 446 18.21 5.18 18.87
C LYS A 446 18.20 6.44 18.00
N THR A 447 17.90 6.30 16.72
CA THR A 447 17.73 7.46 15.82
C THR A 447 16.54 8.32 16.26
N VAL A 448 15.41 7.69 16.61
CA VAL A 448 14.26 8.40 17.18
C VAL A 448 14.62 9.14 18.47
N GLU A 449 15.30 8.47 19.40
CA GLU A 449 15.73 9.08 20.67
C GLU A 449 16.71 10.23 20.47
N ALA A 450 17.65 10.11 19.53
CA ALA A 450 18.60 11.17 19.22
C ALA A 450 17.92 12.43 18.65
N ILE A 451 16.87 12.27 17.85
CA ILE A 451 16.15 13.39 17.22
C ILE A 451 15.15 14.05 18.18
N TYR A 452 14.39 13.24 18.93
CA TYR A 452 13.31 13.76 19.78
C TYR A 452 13.71 13.92 21.27
N GLY A 453 14.92 13.51 21.64
CA GLY A 453 15.47 13.62 22.99
C GLY A 453 14.85 12.67 24.03
N VAL A 454 13.95 11.79 23.62
CA VAL A 454 13.29 10.79 24.47
C VAL A 454 13.05 9.48 23.71
N PRO A 455 13.02 8.32 24.38
CA PRO A 455 12.79 7.03 23.75
C PRO A 455 11.40 6.96 23.07
N LEU A 456 11.31 6.11 22.03
CA LEU A 456 10.06 5.84 21.31
C LEU A 456 8.95 5.33 22.25
N SER A 457 9.28 4.36 23.11
CA SER A 457 8.36 3.71 24.04
C SER A 457 9.12 3.08 25.19
N GLU A 458 8.41 2.79 26.28
CA GLU A 458 8.92 2.17 27.51
C GLU A 458 7.88 1.20 28.10
N ALA A 459 8.32 0.34 29.02
CA ALA A 459 7.40 -0.54 29.76
C ALA A 459 6.39 0.26 30.61
N GLU A 460 6.82 1.38 31.19
CA GLU A 460 5.98 2.29 31.97
C GLU A 460 5.79 3.63 31.25
N LEU A 461 4.68 3.77 30.51
CA LEU A 461 4.51 4.91 29.61
C LEU A 461 4.28 6.27 30.32
N GLY A 462 5.31 7.10 30.43
CA GLY A 462 5.25 8.45 30.98
C GLY A 462 5.28 9.57 29.93
N GLU A 463 5.50 10.81 30.36
CA GLU A 463 5.93 11.89 29.45
C GLU A 463 7.41 11.76 29.05
N ALA A 464 8.13 10.83 29.69
CA ALA A 464 9.52 10.50 29.39
C ALA A 464 9.70 9.69 28.08
N CYS A 465 8.64 9.27 27.41
CA CYS A 465 8.71 8.60 26.11
C CYS A 465 7.62 9.11 25.14
N LEU A 466 7.88 9.00 23.84
CA LEU A 466 6.99 9.51 22.79
C LEU A 466 5.62 8.85 22.81
N GLU A 467 5.55 7.53 22.97
CA GLU A 467 4.27 6.83 23.03
C GLU A 467 3.39 7.34 24.19
N GLY A 468 3.97 7.61 25.36
CA GLY A 468 3.21 8.14 26.49
C GLY A 468 2.73 9.58 26.28
N ARG A 469 3.54 10.44 25.64
CA ARG A 469 3.14 11.79 25.20
C ARG A 469 1.97 11.73 24.20
N PHE A 470 2.08 10.88 23.19
CA PHE A 470 1.02 10.62 22.21
C PHE A 470 -0.29 10.20 22.87
N LEU A 471 -0.25 9.23 23.78
CA LEU A 471 -1.47 8.73 24.43
C LEU A 471 -2.17 9.83 25.25
N ARG A 472 -1.40 10.69 25.94
CA ARG A 472 -1.96 11.86 26.64
C ARG A 472 -2.56 12.86 25.66
N TRP A 473 -1.87 13.18 24.58
CA TRP A 473 -2.39 14.05 23.51
C TRP A 473 -3.70 13.50 22.94
N LEU A 474 -3.74 12.20 22.60
CA LEU A 474 -4.91 11.52 22.03
C LEU A 474 -6.13 11.64 22.95
N SER A 475 -5.92 11.52 24.27
CA SER A 475 -6.99 11.61 25.25
C SER A 475 -7.65 13.00 25.32
N LYS A 476 -6.91 14.06 24.92
CA LYS A 476 -7.36 15.46 24.92
C LYS A 476 -8.05 15.87 23.62
N GLN A 477 -7.90 15.12 22.53
CA GLN A 477 -8.48 15.47 21.23
C GLN A 477 -10.01 15.59 21.29
N ARG A 478 -10.59 16.46 20.46
CA ARG A 478 -12.05 16.52 20.27
C ARG A 478 -12.47 15.38 19.34
N GLY A 479 -13.63 14.80 19.60
CA GLY A 479 -14.13 13.61 18.89
C GLY A 479 -15.29 13.96 18.00
#